data_AF-A0A833HLC4-F1
#
_entry.id   AF-A0A833HLC4-F1
#
_cell.length_a   1.000
_cell.length_b   1.000
_cell.length_c   1.000
_cell.angle_alpha   90.00
_cell.angle_beta   90.00
_cell.angle_gamma   90.00
#
_symmetry.space_group_name_H-M   'P 1'
#
loop_
_entity.id
_entity.type
_entity.pdbx_description
1 polymer ?
#
loop_
_entity_poly.entity_id
_entity_poly.type
_entity_poly.pdbx_seq_one_letter_code
_entity_poly.pdbx_strand_id
1 'polypeptide(L)'
;MQALDFDRHDVLNQLLALDASEYMETFIDDKDNSLPPFFAFGKMIKNREVYIKAKIRDRKNCKVFCVSFHFARFKLPAQKPYA
;
A
#
# COMPACT_ATOMS: atom_id res chain seq x y z
N MET A 1 9.36 1.08 9.51
CA MET A 1 8.54 0.51 10.60
C MET A 1 8.79 1.21 11.94
N GLN A 2 10.05 1.40 12.38
CA GLN A 2 10.32 2.14 13.64
C GLN A 2 9.78 3.58 13.69
N ALA A 3 9.75 4.31 12.57
CA ALA A 3 9.23 5.70 12.56
C ALA A 3 7.72 5.79 12.88
N LEU A 4 6.97 4.71 12.69
CA LEU A 4 5.53 4.63 12.96
C LEU A 4 5.22 4.03 14.34
N ASP A 5 6.23 3.46 15.00
CA ASP A 5 6.07 2.61 16.18
C ASP A 5 5.08 1.45 15.95
N PHE A 6 5.16 0.84 14.75
CA PHE A 6 4.27 -0.24 14.32
C PHE A 6 4.99 -1.58 14.39
N ASP A 7 4.29 -2.57 14.90
CA ASP A 7 4.68 -3.97 14.76
C ASP A 7 4.06 -4.61 13.51
N ARG A 8 4.29 -5.91 13.33
CA ARG A 8 3.76 -6.67 12.19
C ARG A 8 2.24 -6.81 12.20
N HIS A 9 1.60 -6.83 13.37
CA HIS A 9 0.15 -6.94 13.52
C HIS A 9 -0.51 -5.59 13.21
N ASP A 10 0.10 -4.48 13.59
CA ASP A 10 -0.38 -3.14 13.23
C ASP A 10 -0.39 -2.95 11.72
N VAL A 11 0.71 -3.33 11.06
CA VAL A 11 0.79 -3.29 9.59
C VAL A 11 -0.29 -4.19 8.97
N LEU A 12 -0.47 -5.41 9.48
CA LEU A 12 -1.51 -6.31 9.00
C LEU A 12 -2.91 -5.71 9.15
N ASN A 13 -3.23 -5.13 10.30
CA ASN A 13 -4.52 -4.50 10.57
C ASN A 13 -4.78 -3.33 9.63
N GLN A 14 -3.76 -2.50 9.35
CA GLN A 14 -3.90 -1.41 8.39
C GLN A 14 -4.09 -1.89 6.95
N LEU A 15 -3.43 -2.98 6.56
CA LEU A 15 -3.62 -3.58 5.23
C LEU A 15 -5.03 -4.17 5.07
N LEU A 16 -5.56 -4.81 6.11
CA LEU A 16 -6.93 -5.34 6.11
C LEU A 16 -7.99 -4.23 6.11
N ALA A 17 -7.66 -3.06 6.66
CA ALA A 17 -8.53 -1.89 6.71
C ALA A 17 -8.33 -0.93 5.51
N LEU A 18 -7.64 -1.35 4.45
CA LEU A 18 -7.52 -0.56 3.22
C LEU A 18 -8.88 -0.42 2.55
N ASP A 19 -9.20 0.78 2.11
CA ASP A 19 -10.41 1.07 1.34
C ASP A 19 -10.09 1.38 -0.13
N ALA A 20 -11.06 1.18 -1.02
CA ALA A 20 -10.91 1.52 -2.44
C ALA A 20 -10.62 3.02 -2.65
N SER A 21 -11.19 3.90 -1.83
CA SER A 21 -10.91 5.35 -1.85
C SER A 21 -9.46 5.70 -1.48
N GLU A 22 -8.70 4.76 -0.92
CA GLU A 22 -7.29 4.94 -0.58
C GLU A 22 -6.35 4.49 -1.70
N TYR A 23 -6.87 3.78 -2.71
CA TYR A 23 -6.12 3.37 -3.88
C TYR A 23 -5.69 4.58 -4.70
N MET A 24 -4.41 4.60 -5.10
CA MET A 24 -3.85 5.66 -5.92
C MET A 24 -3.69 5.21 -7.36
N GLU A 25 -2.97 4.10 -7.57
CA GLU A 25 -2.57 3.65 -8.89
C GLU A 25 -2.08 2.19 -8.87
N THR A 26 -2.00 1.61 -10.06
CA THR A 26 -1.35 0.33 -10.32
C THR A 26 -0.27 0.57 -11.36
N PHE A 27 0.94 0.09 -11.10
CA PHE A 27 2.05 0.18 -12.04
C PHE A 27 2.78 -1.15 -12.19
N ILE A 28 3.32 -1.36 -13.39
CA ILE A 28 4.07 -2.55 -13.76
C ILE A 28 5.43 -2.53 -13.04
N ASP A 29 5.92 -3.71 -12.68
CA ASP A 29 7.28 -3.83 -12.17
C ASP A 29 8.27 -3.65 -13.33
N ASP A 30 9.01 -2.54 -13.29
CA ASP A 30 9.97 -2.15 -14.31
C ASP A 30 11.21 -3.05 -14.35
N LYS A 31 11.51 -3.76 -13.25
CA LYS A 31 12.61 -4.72 -13.19
C LYS A 31 12.22 -6.07 -13.78
N ASP A 32 10.97 -6.49 -13.60
CA ASP A 32 10.46 -7.74 -14.14
C ASP A 32 8.94 -7.66 -14.37
N ASN A 33 8.57 -7.38 -15.61
CA ASN A 33 7.18 -7.22 -16.03
C ASN A 33 6.38 -8.54 -16.02
N SER A 34 7.02 -9.69 -15.80
CA SER A 34 6.34 -10.97 -15.61
C SER A 34 5.79 -11.13 -14.18
N LEU A 35 6.30 -10.35 -13.23
CA LEU A 35 5.83 -10.35 -11.85
C LEU A 35 4.49 -9.62 -11.72
N PRO A 36 3.69 -9.93 -10.68
CA PRO A 36 2.48 -9.19 -10.39
C PRO A 36 2.74 -7.68 -10.25
N PRO A 37 1.82 -6.82 -10.71
CA PRO A 37 1.97 -5.39 -10.63
C PRO A 37 1.94 -4.91 -9.18
N PHE A 38 2.42 -3.69 -8.97
CA PHE A 38 2.31 -3.01 -7.69
C PHE A 38 0.98 -2.27 -7.59
N PHE A 39 0.33 -2.42 -6.44
CA PHE A 39 -0.82 -1.62 -6.05
C PHE A 39 -0.36 -0.62 -4.99
N ALA A 40 -0.54 0.67 -5.29
CA ALA A 40 -0.18 1.76 -4.38
C ALA A 40 -1.42 2.37 -3.74
N PHE A 41 -1.31 2.64 -2.44
CA PHE A 41 -2.35 3.24 -1.62
C PHE A 41 -1.77 4.38 -0.80
N GLY A 42 -2.62 5.38 -0.57
CA GLY A 42 -2.37 6.52 0.29
C GLY A 42 -3.38 6.57 1.42
N LYS A 43 -2.92 6.32 2.65
CA LYS A 43 -3.77 6.24 3.84
C LYS A 43 -3.37 7.28 4.87
N MET A 44 -4.36 7.88 5.53
CA MET A 44 -4.14 8.78 6.66
C MET A 44 -4.10 7.97 7.96
N ILE A 45 -2.96 7.97 8.64
CA ILE A 45 -2.75 7.25 9.91
C ILE A 45 -2.18 8.23 10.93
N LYS A 46 -2.88 8.42 12.05
CA LYS A 46 -2.48 9.38 13.11
C LYS A 46 -2.14 10.76 12.53
N ASN A 47 -3.01 11.26 11.64
CA ASN A 47 -2.85 12.55 10.95
C ASN A 47 -1.62 12.69 10.04
N ARG A 48 -1.03 11.57 9.60
CA ARG A 48 0.09 11.53 8.66
C ARG A 48 -0.24 10.67 7.45
N GLU A 49 0.16 11.12 6.27
CA GLU A 49 0.06 10.33 5.04
C GLU A 49 1.06 9.17 5.09
N VAL A 50 0.55 7.97 4.91
CA VAL A 50 1.32 6.72 4.81
C VAL A 50 1.14 6.19 3.40
N TYR A 51 2.29 5.97 2.75
CA TYR A 51 2.36 5.30 1.47
C TYR A 51 2.49 3.80 1.69
N ILE A 52 1.62 3.05 1.03
CA ILE A 52 1.56 1.60 1.11
C ILE A 52 1.71 1.04 -0.31
N LYS A 53 2.62 0.09 -0.50
CA LYS A 53 2.80 -0.63 -1.75
C LYS A 53 2.67 -2.13 -1.52
N ALA A 54 1.80 -2.78 -2.28
CA ALA A 54 1.55 -4.21 -2.15
C ALA A 54 1.55 -4.92 -3.51
N LYS A 55 1.85 -6.23 -3.49
CA LYS A 55 1.65 -7.14 -4.62
C LYS A 55 0.68 -8.24 -4.22
N ILE A 56 -0.26 -8.57 -5.10
CA ILE A 56 -1.07 -9.78 -4.96
C ILE A 56 -0.32 -10.92 -5.65
N ARG A 57 0.29 -11.82 -4.86
CA ARG A 57 1.10 -12.93 -5.37
C ARG A 57 0.26 -14.15 -5.71
N ASP A 58 -0.82 -14.37 -4.98
CA ASP A 58 -1.74 -15.48 -5.20
C ASP A 58 -3.16 -15.06 -4.81
N ARG A 59 -4.07 -15.01 -5.80
CA ARG A 59 -5.47 -14.65 -5.57
C ARG A 59 -6.27 -15.80 -4.96
N LYS A 60 -5.95 -17.06 -5.28
CA LYS A 60 -6.69 -18.23 -4.81
C LYS A 60 -6.43 -18.46 -3.31
N ASN A 61 -5.18 -18.27 -2.89
CA ASN A 61 -4.77 -18.43 -1.50
C ASN A 61 -4.66 -17.10 -0.73
N CYS A 62 -5.18 -16.00 -1.30
CA CYS A 62 -5.17 -14.67 -0.69
C CYS A 62 -3.78 -14.20 -0.20
N LYS A 63 -2.71 -14.52 -0.93
CA LYS A 63 -1.34 -14.13 -0.55
C LYS A 63 -1.02 -12.74 -1.08
N VAL A 64 -0.93 -11.79 -0.17
CA VAL A 64 -0.50 -10.42 -0.41
C VAL A 64 0.89 -10.21 0.16
N PHE A 65 1.75 -9.53 -0.59
CA PHE A 65 3.08 -9.14 -0.15
C PHE A 65 3.14 -7.63 -0.01
N CYS A 66 3.28 -7.13 1.22
CA CYS A 66 3.52 -5.73 1.51
C CYS A 66 4.98 -5.39 1.19
N VAL A 67 5.20 -4.62 0.13
CA VAL A 67 6.53 -4.24 -0.35
C VAL A 67 7.04 -3.02 0.40
N SER A 68 6.17 -2.08 0.74
CA SER A 68 6.54 -0.83 1.39
C SER A 68 5.41 -0.33 2.27
N PHE A 69 5.75 0.11 3.48
CA PHE A 69 4.84 0.72 4.44
C PHE A 69 5.61 1.79 5.22
N HIS A 70 5.43 3.05 4.85
CA HIS A 70 6.16 4.17 5.43
C HIS A 70 5.41 5.49 5.26
N PHE A 71 5.76 6.51 6.04
CA PHE A 71 5.27 7.86 5.80
C PHE A 71 5.58 8.33 4.38
N ALA A 72 4.63 9.02 3.76
CA ALA A 72 4.80 9.60 2.44
C ALA A 72 5.94 10.63 2.49
N ARG A 73 6.91 10.49 1.58
CA ARG A 73 8.02 11.45 1.45
C ARG A 73 7.60 12.70 0.69
N PHE A 74 6.62 12.55 -0.20
CA PHE A 74 6.03 13.59 -1.02
C PHE A 74 4.52 13.55 -0.83
N LYS A 75 3.85 14.67 -1.14
CA LYS A 75 2.38 14.72 -1.11
C LYS A 75 1.80 13.65 -2.03
N LEU A 76 0.84 12.90 -1.53
CA LEU A 76 0.13 11.91 -2.33
C LEU A 76 -0.85 12.60 -3.30
N PRO A 77 -1.27 11.92 -4.37
CA PRO A 77 -2.23 12.47 -5.32
C PRO A 77 -3.52 12.89 -4.63
N ALA A 78 -3.95 14.12 -4.90
CA ALA A 78 -5.19 14.67 -4.33
C ALA A 78 -6.45 14.00 -4.92
N GLN A 79 -6.40 13.64 -6.20
CA GLN A 79 -7.45 12.87 -6.87
C GLN A 79 -7.03 11.41 -6.90
N LYS A 80 -7.92 10.56 -6.40
CA LYS A 80 -7.78 9.11 -6.43
C LYS A 80 -8.89 8.52 -7.29
N PRO A 81 -8.65 7.40 -8.00
CA PRO A 81 -9.62 6.87 -8.96
C PRO A 81 -10.98 6.47 -8.38
N TYR A 82 -11.05 6.23 -7.07
CA TYR A 82 -12.25 5.72 -6.39
C TYR A 82 -12.61 6.51 -5.12
N ALA A 83 -12.11 7.74 -4.99
CA ALA A 83 -12.41 8.63 -3.86
C ALA A 83 -13.59 9.56 -4.15
#